data_AF-A0A6P1ZHU7-F1
#
_entry.id   AF-A0A6P1ZHU7-F1
#
_cell.length_a   1.000
_cell.length_b   1.000
_cell.length_c   1.000
_cell.angle_alpha   90.00
_cell.angle_beta   90.00
_cell.angle_gamma   90.00
#
_symmetry.space_group_name_H-M   'P 1'
#
loop_
_entity.id
_entity.type
_entity.pdbx_description
1 polymer ?
#
loop_
_entity_poly.entity_id
_entity_poly.type
_entity_poly.pdbx_seq_one_letter_code
_entity_poly.pdbx_strand_id
1 'polypeptide(L)'
;MANAIPLPKQSLIKILVCLAIIILFAFFFNIQSKNKVSRLNGDIVALKSEIKRQEILYPVYLDLKRQYEAEVLKELALVTNKAMTQEEVDAVTRQIEEAAVASKMEPQEVIPDPATLSENSGQVIVNCEFFGPFFNVRDLLKNRRYSICAPHRDSGDAGSTQWSCSQDEGEIVRRDGRGVAGRPMPHGSRTAETQSPVQGRG
;
A
#
# COMPACT_ATOMS: atom_id res chain seq x y z
N MET A 1 -15.32 -24.23 -82.71
CA MET A 1 -14.21 -23.61 -83.47
C MET A 1 -13.54 -22.61 -82.53
N ALA A 2 -12.39 -22.99 -81.95
CA ALA A 2 -11.67 -22.11 -81.02
C ALA A 2 -10.73 -21.20 -81.83
N ASN A 3 -10.99 -19.90 -81.81
CA ASN A 3 -10.17 -18.91 -82.49
C ASN A 3 -8.84 -18.74 -81.75
N ALA A 4 -7.75 -19.19 -82.36
CA ALA A 4 -6.40 -18.97 -81.85
C ALA A 4 -6.03 -17.50 -82.08
N ILE A 5 -6.03 -16.70 -81.02
CA ILE A 5 -5.59 -15.30 -81.06
C ILE A 5 -4.05 -15.32 -81.21
N PRO A 6 -3.48 -14.77 -82.30
CA PRO A 6 -2.04 -14.74 -82.50
C PRO A 6 -1.42 -13.73 -81.52
N LEU A 7 -1.01 -14.22 -80.35
CA LEU A 7 -0.35 -13.40 -79.35
C LEU A 7 1.12 -13.18 -79.76
N PRO A 8 1.57 -11.92 -79.89
CA PRO A 8 2.96 -11.63 -80.22
C PRO A 8 3.87 -12.15 -79.09
N LYS A 9 4.91 -12.90 -79.47
CA LYS A 9 5.85 -13.58 -78.55
C LYS A 9 6.46 -12.63 -77.49
N GLN A 10 6.62 -11.35 -77.83
CA GLN A 10 7.11 -10.31 -76.91
C GLN A 10 6.16 -10.02 -75.74
N SER A 11 4.85 -10.16 -75.92
CA SER A 11 3.87 -9.96 -74.85
C SER A 11 3.92 -11.11 -73.84
N LEU A 12 4.11 -12.35 -74.33
CA LEU A 12 4.19 -13.54 -73.49
C LEU A 12 5.40 -13.50 -72.54
N ILE A 13 6.55 -13.02 -73.03
CA ILE A 13 7.76 -12.85 -72.21
C ILE A 13 7.52 -11.83 -71.08
N LYS A 14 6.84 -10.71 -71.36
CA LYS A 14 6.55 -9.69 -70.34
C LYS A 14 5.63 -10.22 -69.25
N ILE A 15 4.63 -11.03 -69.61
CA ILE A 15 3.73 -11.67 -68.63
C ILE A 15 4.51 -12.65 -67.75
N LEU A 16 5.42 -13.44 -68.34
CA LEU A 16 6.22 -14.42 -67.61
C LEU A 16 7.16 -13.74 -66.61
N VAL A 17 7.83 -12.65 -67.01
CA VAL A 17 8.68 -11.85 -66.12
C VAL A 17 7.86 -11.23 -64.98
N CYS A 18 6.67 -10.69 -65.28
CA CYS A 18 5.78 -10.13 -64.26
C CYS A 18 5.36 -11.20 -63.24
N LEU A 19 5.00 -12.40 -63.72
CA LEU A 19 4.59 -13.52 -62.88
C LEU A 19 5.74 -14.03 -62.01
N ALA A 20 6.97 -14.06 -62.54
CA ALA A 20 8.16 -14.41 -61.77
C ALA A 20 8.42 -13.43 -60.62
N ILE A 21 8.24 -12.12 -60.85
CA ILE A 21 8.39 -11.09 -59.81
C ILE A 21 7.34 -11.27 -58.71
N ILE A 22 6.07 -11.54 -59.07
CA ILE A 22 5.00 -11.77 -58.09
C ILE A 22 5.29 -13.00 -57.22
N ILE A 23 5.73 -14.11 -57.83
CA ILE A 23 6.11 -15.32 -57.08
C ILE A 23 7.25 -15.03 -56.12
N LEU A 24 8.27 -14.29 -56.57
CA LEU A 24 9.42 -13.95 -55.75
C LEU A 24 9.02 -13.08 -54.56
N PHE A 25 8.16 -12.07 -54.78
CA PHE A 25 7.58 -11.27 -53.69
C PHE A 25 6.77 -12.10 -52.71
N ALA A 26 5.90 -13.00 -53.20
CA ALA A 26 5.09 -13.86 -52.35
C ALA A 26 5.95 -14.81 -51.48
N PHE A 27 7.08 -15.27 -52.04
CA PHE A 27 8.03 -16.12 -51.32
C PHE A 27 8.78 -15.34 -50.22
N PHE A 28 9.25 -14.12 -50.54
CA PHE A 28 9.89 -13.24 -49.56
C PHE A 28 8.95 -12.82 -48.43
N PHE A 29 7.67 -12.60 -48.73
CA PHE A 29 6.68 -12.23 -47.71
C PHE A 29 6.37 -13.39 -46.75
N ASN A 30 6.28 -14.62 -47.28
CA ASN A 30 6.03 -15.81 -46.47
C ASN A 30 7.19 -16.15 -45.51
N ILE A 31 8.45 -15.92 -45.91
CA ILE A 31 9.60 -16.30 -45.07
C ILE A 31 9.71 -15.41 -43.82
N GLN A 32 9.36 -14.13 -43.94
CA GLN A 32 9.35 -13.20 -42.80
C GLN A 32 8.28 -13.55 -41.75
N SER A 33 7.18 -14.17 -42.17
CA SER A 33 6.06 -14.52 -41.28
C SER A 33 6.42 -15.63 -40.28
N LYS A 34 7.23 -16.62 -40.70
CA LYS A 34 7.56 -17.78 -39.86
C LYS A 34 8.44 -17.43 -38.65
N ASN A 35 9.25 -16.38 -38.73
CA ASN A 35 10.16 -15.98 -37.65
C ASN A 35 9.46 -15.29 -36.47
N LYS A 36 8.27 -14.71 -36.68
CA LYS A 36 7.52 -14.05 -35.59
C LYS A 36 6.80 -15.06 -34.70
N VAL A 37 6.26 -16.13 -35.27
CA VAL A 37 5.50 -17.15 -34.50
C VAL A 37 6.40 -17.94 -33.54
N SER A 38 7.65 -18.20 -33.90
CA SER A 38 8.58 -18.93 -33.02
C SER A 38 9.04 -18.10 -31.81
N ARG A 39 9.04 -16.76 -31.90
CA ARG A 39 9.41 -15.90 -30.77
C ARG A 39 8.28 -15.82 -29.74
N LEU A 40 7.02 -15.69 -30.19
CA LEU A 40 5.86 -15.68 -29.29
C LEU A 40 5.69 -17.00 -28.52
N ASN A 41 6.01 -18.16 -29.13
CA ASN A 41 5.97 -19.43 -28.41
C ASN A 41 7.06 -19.56 -27.34
N GLY A 42 8.23 -18.94 -27.54
CA GLY A 42 9.29 -18.88 -26.53
C GLY A 42 8.87 -18.07 -25.30
N ASP A 43 8.23 -16.91 -25.54
CA ASP A 43 7.75 -16.02 -24.48
C ASP A 43 6.63 -16.68 -23.66
N ILE A 44 5.74 -17.44 -24.29
CA ILE A 44 4.68 -18.20 -23.60
C ILE A 44 5.28 -19.25 -22.64
N VAL A 45 6.34 -19.95 -23.06
CA VAL A 45 7.00 -20.96 -22.21
C VAL A 45 7.74 -20.30 -21.04
N ALA A 46 8.39 -19.16 -21.27
CA ALA A 46 9.05 -18.39 -20.22
C ALA A 46 8.05 -17.87 -19.17
N LEU A 47 6.96 -17.23 -19.59
CA LEU A 47 5.93 -16.73 -18.66
C LEU A 47 5.27 -17.86 -17.88
N LYS A 48 5.03 -19.02 -18.50
CA LYS A 48 4.44 -20.18 -17.81
C LYS A 48 5.36 -20.76 -16.74
N SER A 49 6.68 -20.61 -16.89
CA SER A 49 7.66 -21.03 -15.88
C SER A 49 7.68 -20.09 -14.67
N GLU A 50 7.51 -18.77 -14.89
CA GLU A 50 7.42 -17.76 -13.83
C GLU A 50 6.15 -17.94 -12.99
N ILE A 51 5.01 -18.19 -13.65
CA ILE A 51 3.72 -18.44 -12.97
C ILE A 51 3.80 -19.69 -12.08
N LYS A 52 4.39 -20.78 -12.58
CA LYS A 52 4.59 -22.01 -11.78
C LYS A 52 5.46 -21.77 -10.54
N ARG A 53 6.44 -20.86 -10.64
CA ARG A 53 7.28 -20.51 -9.49
C ARG A 53 6.48 -19.74 -8.44
N GLN A 54 5.61 -18.83 -8.86
CA GLN A 54 4.73 -18.07 -7.95
C GLN A 54 3.64 -18.95 -7.33
N GLU A 55 3.14 -19.96 -8.05
CA GLU A 55 2.15 -20.92 -7.57
C GLU A 55 2.65 -21.75 -6.37
N ILE A 56 3.96 -22.03 -6.30
CA ILE A 56 4.57 -22.74 -5.17
C ILE A 56 4.66 -21.86 -3.90
N LEU A 57 4.89 -20.54 -4.07
CA LEU A 57 4.98 -19.63 -2.92
C LEU A 57 3.61 -19.16 -2.41
N TYR A 58 2.59 -19.21 -3.25
CA TYR A 58 1.23 -18.79 -2.89
C TYR A 58 0.65 -19.49 -1.65
N PRO A 59 0.72 -20.84 -1.51
CA PRO A 59 0.23 -21.50 -0.30
C PRO A 59 1.04 -21.12 0.95
N VAL A 60 2.37 -20.95 0.82
CA VAL A 60 3.23 -20.51 1.93
C VAL A 60 2.84 -19.10 2.39
N TYR A 61 2.57 -18.19 1.45
CA TYR A 61 2.06 -16.85 1.76
C TYR A 61 0.71 -16.90 2.47
N LEU A 62 -0.22 -17.75 2.00
CA LEU A 62 -1.54 -17.91 2.64
C LEU A 62 -1.43 -18.46 4.06
N ASP A 63 -0.53 -19.41 4.30
CA ASP A 63 -0.29 -19.96 5.64
C ASP A 63 0.34 -18.92 6.56
N LEU A 64 1.33 -18.15 6.09
CA LEU A 64 1.90 -17.03 6.84
C LEU A 64 0.83 -15.97 7.16
N LYS A 65 0.01 -15.61 6.18
CA LYS A 65 -1.07 -14.63 6.35
C LYS A 65 -2.08 -15.11 7.38
N ARG A 66 -2.48 -16.38 7.33
CA ARG A 66 -3.41 -16.97 8.32
C ARG A 66 -2.83 -17.01 9.73
N GLN A 67 -1.55 -17.36 9.86
CA GLN A 67 -0.87 -17.34 11.16
C GLN A 67 -0.79 -15.91 11.69
N TYR A 68 -0.40 -14.96 10.85
CA TYR A 68 -0.33 -13.55 11.21
C TYR A 68 -1.71 -13.02 11.60
N GLU A 69 -2.76 -13.22 10.80
CA GLU A 69 -4.12 -12.79 11.15
C GLU A 69 -4.61 -13.44 12.46
N ALA A 70 -4.35 -14.73 12.68
CA ALA A 70 -4.78 -15.43 13.89
C ALA A 70 -4.01 -15.01 15.16
N GLU A 71 -2.73 -14.68 15.04
CA GLU A 71 -1.90 -14.17 16.15
C GLU A 71 -2.17 -12.68 16.41
N VAL A 72 -2.28 -11.87 15.35
CA VAL A 72 -2.67 -10.46 15.42
C VAL A 72 -4.07 -10.31 16.03
N LEU A 73 -5.05 -11.15 15.65
CA LEU A 73 -6.38 -11.10 16.29
C LEU A 73 -6.38 -11.51 17.77
N LYS A 74 -5.33 -12.20 18.25
CA LYS A 74 -5.18 -12.60 19.67
C LYS A 74 -4.38 -11.59 20.50
N GLU A 75 -3.37 -10.96 19.92
CA GLU A 75 -2.54 -9.95 20.62
C GLU A 75 -3.04 -8.52 20.41
N LEU A 76 -3.62 -8.19 19.25
CA LEU A 76 -4.41 -6.97 19.07
C LEU A 76 -5.84 -7.24 19.54
N ALA A 77 -6.03 -7.38 20.85
CA ALA A 77 -7.25 -6.82 21.42
C ALA A 77 -7.23 -5.35 20.99
N LEU A 78 -7.99 -5.01 19.93
CA LEU A 78 -8.05 -3.68 19.32
C LEU A 78 -7.86 -2.65 20.42
N VAL A 79 -6.68 -2.04 20.45
CA VAL A 79 -6.39 -0.95 21.37
C VAL A 79 -7.53 0.01 21.13
N THR A 80 -8.31 0.26 22.19
CA THR A 80 -9.47 1.13 22.06
C THR A 80 -8.91 2.47 21.61
N ASN A 81 -9.18 2.84 20.35
CA ASN A 81 -8.68 4.08 19.76
C ASN A 81 -9.20 5.23 20.61
N LYS A 82 -8.38 5.65 21.58
CA LYS A 82 -8.66 6.77 22.46
C LYS A 82 -8.27 8.01 21.68
N ALA A 83 -9.17 8.99 21.63
CA ALA A 83 -8.85 10.29 21.06
C ALA A 83 -7.66 10.85 21.84
N MET A 84 -6.59 11.15 21.11
CA MET A 84 -5.35 11.66 21.66
C MET A 84 -5.49 13.17 21.86
N THR A 85 -5.14 13.64 23.05
CA THR A 85 -5.11 15.08 23.37
C THR A 85 -3.85 15.73 22.77
N GLN A 86 -3.88 17.05 22.56
CA GLN A 86 -2.73 17.79 22.04
C GLN A 86 -1.47 17.58 22.91
N GLU A 87 -1.64 17.54 24.24
CA GLU A 87 -0.54 17.30 25.18
C GLU A 87 0.10 15.91 24.99
N GLU A 88 -0.70 14.89 24.70
CA GLU A 88 -0.23 13.54 24.40
C GLU A 88 0.54 13.51 23.06
N VAL A 89 0.08 14.26 22.05
CA VAL A 89 0.77 14.38 20.75
C VAL A 89 2.12 15.08 20.89
N ASP A 90 2.18 16.17 21.65
CA ASP A 90 3.43 16.87 21.92
C ASP A 90 4.41 15.97 22.71
N ALA A 91 3.89 15.16 23.64
CA ALA A 91 4.69 14.20 24.39
C ALA A 91 5.24 13.06 23.50
N VAL A 92 4.47 12.57 22.54
CA VAL A 92 4.95 11.58 21.55
C VAL A 92 6.00 12.18 20.62
N THR A 93 5.77 13.40 20.15
CA THR A 93 6.73 14.14 19.30
C THR A 93 8.08 14.25 20.01
N ARG A 94 8.08 14.68 21.28
CA ARG A 94 9.32 14.76 22.09
C ARG A 94 9.97 13.39 22.30
N GLN A 95 9.18 12.35 22.51
CA GLN A 95 9.71 10.99 22.63
C GLN A 95 10.39 10.54 21.33
N ILE A 96 9.82 10.85 20.16
CA ILE A 96 10.43 10.51 18.86
C ILE A 96 11.77 11.23 18.69
N GLU A 97 11.85 12.51 19.06
CA GLU A 97 13.10 13.28 19.05
C GLU A 97 14.14 12.69 20.01
N GLU A 98 13.75 12.37 21.24
CA GLU A 98 14.63 11.73 22.24
C GLU A 98 15.17 10.38 21.73
N ALA A 99 14.34 9.58 21.04
CA ALA A 99 14.75 8.32 20.43
C ALA A 99 15.69 8.50 19.23
N ALA A 100 15.47 9.53 18.41
CA ALA A 100 16.37 9.90 17.31
C ALA A 100 17.75 10.26 17.84
N VAL A 101 17.81 11.11 18.88
CA VAL A 101 19.06 11.50 19.53
C VAL A 101 19.76 10.29 20.16
N ALA A 102 19.02 9.40 20.84
CA ALA A 102 19.57 8.17 21.42
C ALA A 102 20.19 7.24 20.35
N SER A 103 19.65 7.27 19.13
CA SER A 103 20.11 6.48 17.98
C SER A 103 21.23 7.16 17.19
N LYS A 104 21.76 8.30 17.67
CA LYS A 104 22.75 9.13 16.96
C LYS A 104 22.25 9.61 15.59
N MET A 105 20.97 9.97 15.53
CA MET A 105 20.36 10.67 14.40
C MET A 105 20.03 12.09 14.84
N GLU A 106 20.18 13.06 13.94
CA GLU A 106 19.81 14.46 14.17
C GLU A 106 18.38 14.67 13.63
N PRO A 107 17.38 14.91 14.49
CA PRO A 107 16.05 15.27 14.03
C PRO A 107 16.10 16.66 13.39
N GLN A 108 15.67 16.78 12.14
CA GLN A 108 15.55 18.07 11.45
C GLN A 108 14.16 18.66 11.67
N GLU A 109 13.13 17.86 11.46
CA GLU A 109 11.74 18.32 11.54
C GLU A 109 10.86 17.15 12.01
N VAL A 110 10.09 17.37 13.07
CA VAL A 110 9.09 16.40 13.56
C VAL A 110 7.78 17.17 13.71
N ILE A 111 6.92 17.07 12.70
CA ILE A 111 5.67 17.83 12.64
C ILE A 111 4.47 16.87 12.61
N PRO A 112 3.58 16.91 13.63
CA PRO A 112 2.31 16.23 13.55
C PRO A 112 1.41 16.89 12.50
N ASP A 113 0.75 16.08 11.66
CA ASP A 113 -0.17 16.58 10.64
C ASP A 113 -1.47 17.10 11.31
N PRO A 114 -1.74 18.41 11.25
CA PRO A 114 -2.92 19.00 11.89
C PRO A 114 -4.24 18.51 11.27
N ALA A 115 -4.23 18.04 10.02
CA ALA A 115 -5.43 17.47 9.41
C ALA A 115 -5.91 16.24 10.19
N THR A 116 -4.97 15.41 10.64
CA THR A 116 -5.25 14.15 11.35
C THR A 116 -5.82 14.35 12.75
N LEU A 117 -5.52 15.48 13.38
CA LEU A 117 -6.10 15.87 14.68
C LEU A 117 -7.59 16.23 14.58
N SER A 118 -8.04 16.76 13.44
CA SER A 118 -9.40 17.28 13.31
C SER A 118 -10.43 16.21 12.91
N GLU A 119 -9.99 15.12 12.28
CA GLU A 119 -10.88 14.09 11.74
C GLU A 119 -11.37 13.05 12.76
N ASN A 120 -10.97 13.16 14.04
CA ASN A 120 -11.41 12.23 15.10
C ASN A 120 -11.12 10.75 14.76
N SER A 121 -10.14 10.51 13.88
CA SER A 121 -9.80 9.20 13.31
C SER A 121 -9.12 8.28 14.32
N GLY A 122 -8.78 8.81 15.51
CA GLY A 122 -8.02 8.10 16.53
C GLY A 122 -6.57 7.82 16.12
N GLN A 123 -6.09 8.43 15.03
CA GLN A 123 -4.75 8.27 14.49
C GLN A 123 -4.14 9.64 14.23
N VAL A 124 -2.87 9.80 14.61
CA VAL A 124 -2.09 11.02 14.37
C VAL A 124 -0.94 10.66 13.46
N ILE A 125 -0.88 11.29 12.29
CA ILE A 125 0.27 11.11 11.39
C ILE A 125 1.33 12.11 11.82
N VAL A 126 2.58 11.65 11.97
CA VAL A 126 3.71 12.49 12.35
C VAL A 126 4.76 12.40 11.26
N ASN A 127 4.95 13.52 10.56
CA ASN A 127 5.98 13.63 9.53
C ASN A 127 7.31 13.89 10.24
N CYS A 128 8.27 12.99 10.03
CA CYS A 128 9.57 13.06 10.68
C CYS A 128 10.69 13.05 9.65
N GLU A 129 11.57 14.03 9.71
CA GLU A 129 12.80 14.13 8.92
C GLU A 129 14.02 14.02 9.84
N PHE A 130 14.91 13.08 9.51
CA PHE A 130 16.11 12.80 10.31
C PHE A 130 17.34 12.79 9.41
N PHE A 131 18.46 13.32 9.92
CA PHE A 131 19.77 13.25 9.29
C PHE A 131 20.69 12.28 10.04
N GLY A 132 21.36 11.42 9.31
CA GLY A 132 22.35 10.52 9.89
C GLY A 132 22.68 9.32 9.01
N PRO A 133 23.56 8.42 9.51
CA PRO A 133 23.88 7.18 8.82
C PRO A 133 22.64 6.28 8.69
N PHE A 134 22.41 5.75 7.49
CA PHE A 134 21.29 4.84 7.21
C PHE A 134 21.22 3.63 8.17
N PHE A 135 22.36 3.14 8.65
CA PHE A 135 22.42 2.01 9.59
C PHE A 135 21.76 2.31 10.94
N ASN A 136 21.72 3.58 11.36
CA ASN A 136 21.15 4.00 12.63
C ASN A 136 19.61 4.05 12.58
N VAL A 137 19.00 4.07 11.38
CA VAL A 137 17.54 4.01 11.21
C VAL A 137 16.98 2.72 11.80
N ARG A 138 17.72 1.61 11.67
CA ARG A 138 17.31 0.33 12.27
C ARG A 138 17.26 0.41 13.79
N ASP A 139 18.23 1.10 14.41
CA ASP A 139 18.29 1.23 15.87
C ASP A 139 17.17 2.15 16.37
N LEU A 140 16.83 3.19 15.61
CA LEU A 140 15.65 4.03 15.85
C LEU A 140 14.35 3.20 15.85
N LEU A 141 14.14 2.38 14.81
CA LEU A 141 12.95 1.53 14.68
C LEU A 141 12.91 0.37 15.68
N LYS A 142 14.07 -0.09 16.17
CA LYS A 142 14.16 -1.20 17.13
C LYS A 142 13.77 -0.78 18.54
N ASN A 143 13.73 0.52 18.83
CA ASN A 143 13.29 1.02 20.12
C ASN A 143 11.78 0.71 20.28
N ARG A 144 11.47 -0.41 20.95
CA ARG A 144 10.17 -1.12 20.94
C ARG A 144 8.94 -0.33 21.44
N ARG A 145 9.07 0.96 21.76
CA ARG A 145 7.93 1.81 22.14
C ARG A 145 7.18 2.42 20.96
N TYR A 146 7.71 2.32 19.74
CA TYR A 146 7.07 2.84 18.52
C TYR A 146 6.69 1.66 17.61
N SER A 147 5.81 0.77 18.08
CA SER A 147 5.47 -0.50 17.40
C SER A 147 4.71 -0.31 16.08
N ILE A 148 4.23 0.90 15.78
CA ILE A 148 3.39 1.10 14.58
C ILE A 148 3.83 2.39 13.89
N CYS A 149 5.04 2.45 13.35
CA CYS A 149 5.36 3.41 12.30
C CYS A 149 5.54 2.65 10.99
N ALA A 150 4.45 2.41 10.27
CA ALA A 150 4.50 1.76 8.97
C ALA A 150 4.86 2.79 7.89
N PRO A 151 5.74 2.46 6.93
CA PRO A 151 6.03 3.37 5.83
C PRO A 151 4.76 3.57 4.99
N HIS A 152 4.26 4.81 4.93
CA HIS A 152 3.16 5.16 4.05
C HIS A 152 3.76 5.35 2.65
N ARG A 153 3.49 4.40 1.75
CA ARG A 153 4.06 4.42 0.39
C ARG A 153 3.28 5.39 -0.47
N ASP A 154 3.58 6.67 -0.36
CA ASP A 154 3.07 7.65 -1.32
C ASP A 154 3.88 7.59 -2.61
N SER A 155 3.18 7.67 -3.74
CA SER A 155 3.67 7.21 -5.05
C SER A 155 4.39 8.29 -5.88
N GLY A 156 4.78 9.40 -5.27
CA GLY A 156 5.10 10.65 -6.00
C GLY A 156 6.54 11.15 -5.99
N ASP A 157 7.26 11.12 -4.86
CA ASP A 157 8.50 11.89 -4.73
C ASP A 157 9.67 11.10 -4.14
N ALA A 158 10.80 11.11 -4.83
CA ALA A 158 11.99 10.29 -4.54
C ALA A 158 12.85 10.80 -3.37
N GLY A 159 12.32 11.64 -2.48
CA GLY A 159 13.09 12.30 -1.43
C GLY A 159 12.42 12.43 -0.05
N SER A 160 11.12 12.13 0.07
CA SER A 160 10.38 12.23 1.33
C SER A 160 9.81 10.87 1.71
N THR A 161 10.17 10.38 2.90
CA THR A 161 9.57 9.18 3.48
C THR A 161 8.61 9.60 4.58
N GLN A 162 7.32 9.45 4.32
CA GLN A 162 6.27 9.74 5.28
C GLN A 162 6.02 8.52 6.19
N TRP A 163 5.88 8.77 7.49
CA TRP A 163 5.64 7.75 8.50
C TRP A 163 4.32 8.08 9.23
N SER A 164 3.49 7.07 9.48
CA SER A 164 2.29 7.22 10.30
C SER A 164 2.47 6.43 11.58
N CYS A 165 2.39 7.09 12.74
CA CYS A 165 2.66 6.46 14.04
C CYS A 165 1.38 6.30 14.86
N SER A 166 1.08 5.08 15.35
CA SER A 166 -0.03 4.81 16.28
C SER A 166 0.53 4.36 17.63
N GLN A 167 0.08 4.97 18.73
CA GLN A 167 0.62 4.72 20.07
C GLN A 167 -0.07 3.53 20.75
N ASP A 168 0.72 2.51 21.08
CA ASP A 168 0.37 1.40 21.97
C ASP A 168 0.63 1.80 23.43
N GLU A 169 -0.39 2.22 24.18
CA GLU A 169 -0.27 2.34 25.65
C GLU A 169 -0.39 0.95 26.30
N GLY A 170 0.73 0.23 26.33
CA GLY A 170 0.90 -0.97 27.14
C GLY A 170 1.16 -0.65 28.62
N GLU A 171 0.16 -0.15 29.35
CA GLU A 171 0.21 -0.03 30.82
C GLU A 171 -0.44 -1.25 31.49
N ILE A 172 0.35 -2.30 31.75
CA ILE A 172 -0.02 -3.32 32.74
C ILE A 172 0.33 -2.75 34.13
N VAL A 173 -0.50 -1.85 34.64
CA VAL A 173 -0.52 -1.55 36.08
C VAL A 173 -1.34 -2.63 36.76
N ARG A 174 -0.65 -3.57 37.40
CA ARG A 174 -1.21 -4.33 38.53
C ARG A 174 -1.65 -3.33 39.60
N ARG A 175 -2.94 -3.01 39.63
CA ARG A 175 -3.57 -2.39 40.80
C ARG A 175 -3.73 -3.49 41.85
N ASP A 176 -2.74 -3.58 42.73
CA ASP A 176 -2.83 -4.39 43.94
C ASP A 176 -4.07 -3.98 44.74
N GLY A 177 -4.84 -4.99 45.12
CA GLY A 177 -6.05 -4.84 45.91
C GLY A 177 -5.76 -4.16 47.24
N ARG A 178 -6.45 -3.04 47.48
CA ARG A 178 -6.78 -2.61 48.83
C ARG A 178 -8.19 -2.03 48.80
N GLY A 179 -9.09 -2.75 49.45
CA GLY A 179 -10.51 -2.46 49.48
C GLY A 179 -10.82 -1.11 50.12
N VAL A 180 -11.85 -0.46 49.60
CA VAL A 180 -12.63 0.52 50.34
C VAL A 180 -14.10 0.18 50.11
N ALA A 181 -14.78 -0.06 51.22
CA ALA A 181 -16.18 -0.37 51.32
C ALA A 181 -17.06 0.88 51.19
N GLY A 182 -18.27 0.69 50.65
CA GLY A 182 -19.43 1.58 50.81
C GLY A 182 -19.59 2.62 49.69
N ARG A 183 -20.77 2.87 49.13
CA ARG A 183 -22.16 2.57 49.49
C ARG A 183 -23.01 2.60 48.20
N PRO A 184 -24.20 1.97 48.17
CA PRO A 184 -25.17 2.16 47.09
C PRO A 184 -26.08 3.36 47.38
N MET A 185 -26.59 4.02 46.35
CA MET A 185 -27.87 4.77 46.26
C MET A 185 -27.89 5.62 44.96
N PRO A 186 -29.06 6.09 44.45
CA PRO A 186 -30.33 5.39 44.24
C PRO A 186 -30.90 5.65 42.83
N HIS A 187 -31.97 4.93 42.50
CA HIS A 187 -32.87 5.19 41.38
C HIS A 187 -33.44 6.62 41.41
N GLY A 188 -33.44 7.30 40.24
CA GLY A 188 -34.17 8.53 39.99
C GLY A 188 -34.85 8.49 38.62
N SER A 189 -36.14 8.16 38.62
CA SER A 189 -37.08 8.27 37.51
C SER A 189 -37.76 9.65 37.45
N ARG A 190 -38.32 10.00 36.27
CA ARG A 190 -39.19 11.16 35.92
C ARG A 190 -38.44 12.46 35.56
N THR A 191 -38.87 13.28 34.60
CA THR A 191 -40.20 13.48 33.99
C THR A 191 -40.04 14.12 32.61
N ALA A 192 -41.02 13.89 31.74
CA ALA A 192 -41.28 14.70 30.55
C ALA A 192 -41.61 16.14 30.93
N GLU A 193 -41.14 17.12 30.15
CA GLU A 193 -41.83 18.41 30.05
C GLU A 193 -41.71 19.00 28.63
N THR A 194 -42.90 19.18 28.06
CA THR A 194 -43.24 19.92 26.86
C THR A 194 -43.23 21.42 27.18
N GLN A 195 -42.62 22.28 26.34
CA GLN A 195 -43.26 23.52 25.88
C GLN A 195 -42.44 24.29 24.84
N SER A 196 -43.20 24.93 23.96
CA SER A 196 -42.84 25.60 22.71
C SER A 196 -42.73 27.14 22.95
N PRO A 197 -43.01 28.02 21.98
CA PRO A 197 -42.07 28.84 21.21
C PRO A 197 -41.99 30.31 21.69
N VAL A 198 -40.95 31.07 21.29
CA VAL A 198 -41.00 32.54 21.30
C VAL A 198 -40.39 33.14 20.02
N GLN A 199 -41.14 34.13 19.57
CA GLN A 199 -41.14 34.94 18.37
C GLN A 199 -40.39 36.26 18.61
N GLY A 200 -39.72 36.80 17.59
CA GLY A 200 -39.22 38.19 17.53
C GLY A 200 -38.40 38.36 16.27
N ARG A 201 -38.87 38.98 15.17
CA ARG A 201 -39.18 40.41 14.95
C ARG A 201 -38.09 41.35 15.45
N GLY A 202 -37.28 41.79 14.50
CA GLY A 202 -36.46 42.99 14.46
C GLY A 202 -36.10 43.22 13.00
#